data_AF-A0A3D2F3V9-F1
#
_entry.id   AF-A0A3D2F3V9-F1
#
_cell.length_a   1.000
_cell.length_b   1.000
_cell.length_c   1.000
_cell.angle_alpha   90.00
_cell.angle_beta   90.00
_cell.angle_gamma   90.00
#
_symmetry.space_group_name_H-M   'P 1'
#
loop_
_entity.id
_entity.type
_entity.pdbx_description
1 polymer ?
#
loop_
_entity_poly.entity_id
_entity_poly.type
_entity_poly.pdbx_seq_one_letter_code
_entity_poly.pdbx_strand_id
1 'polypeptide(L)'
;MNAPLIDPFARAINYLRVSVTDRCDFRCVYCMSENMTFLPKKELLTLEELDRMCSTFIGLGVEKLRITGGEPLVRKGIMTFFDGMTRHLEAGTLKELTLTTNGSQLEKYADDLFAAGVRRVNISLDTLDEKKFADITRWGRLPQVLRGVDAALKAGLKVKINA
;
A
#
# COMPACT_ATOMS: atom_id res chain seq x y z
N MET A 1 12.10 18.50 20.82
CA MET A 1 10.66 18.27 20.60
C MET A 1 10.33 18.93 19.27
N ASN A 2 10.17 18.14 18.20
CA ASN A 2 9.84 18.71 16.89
C ASN A 2 8.39 19.16 16.91
N ALA A 3 8.15 20.42 16.51
CA ALA A 3 6.82 20.97 16.48
C ALA A 3 5.93 20.12 15.54
N PRO A 4 4.75 19.69 15.99
CA PRO A 4 3.84 18.90 15.16
C PRO A 4 3.45 19.70 13.92
N LEU A 5 3.34 19.03 12.78
CA LEU A 5 2.69 19.60 11.59
C LEU A 5 1.23 19.90 11.93
N ILE A 6 0.90 21.17 12.15
CA ILE A 6 -0.46 21.65 12.42
C ILE A 6 -0.93 22.46 11.21
N ASP A 7 -2.12 22.14 10.71
CA ASP A 7 -2.75 22.89 9.63
C ASP A 7 -3.53 24.13 10.14
N PRO A 8 -4.04 25.00 9.25
CA PRO A 8 -4.79 26.20 9.66
C PRO A 8 -6.10 25.94 10.42
N PHE A 9 -6.59 24.68 10.42
CA PHE A 9 -7.76 24.25 11.19
C PHE A 9 -7.37 23.60 12.53
N ALA A 10 -6.12 23.77 12.96
CA ALA A 10 -5.55 23.19 14.18
C ALA A 10 -5.55 21.66 14.22
N ARG A 11 -5.51 20.98 13.06
CA ARG A 11 -5.41 19.52 12.99
C ARG A 11 -3.95 19.08 12.94
N ALA A 12 -3.59 18.11 13.76
CA ALA A 12 -2.27 17.49 13.72
C ALA A 12 -2.16 16.49 12.56
N ILE A 13 -1.19 16.70 11.67
CA ILE A 13 -0.89 15.81 10.55
C ILE A 13 0.03 14.69 11.05
N ASN A 14 -0.57 13.58 11.47
CA ASN A 14 0.15 12.42 11.99
C ASN A 14 0.11 11.19 11.05
N TYR A 15 -0.50 11.35 9.87
CA TYR A 15 -0.79 10.27 8.95
C TYR A 15 -0.50 10.71 7.51
N LEU A 16 0.29 9.91 6.80
CA LEU A 16 0.63 10.14 5.40
C LEU A 16 0.18 8.96 4.54
N ARG A 17 -0.57 9.27 3.49
CA ARG A 17 -0.95 8.31 2.44
C ARG A 17 -0.01 8.50 1.25
N VAL A 18 0.71 7.44 0.89
CA VAL A 18 1.78 7.50 -0.12
C VAL A 18 1.37 6.67 -1.32
N SER A 19 1.12 7.34 -2.46
CA SER A 19 0.91 6.68 -3.75
C SER A 19 2.26 6.33 -4.36
N VAL A 20 2.57 5.04 -4.47
CA VAL A 20 3.87 4.59 -4.97
C VAL A 20 3.85 4.30 -6.46
N THR A 21 2.69 4.13 -7.09
CA THR A 21 2.62 3.91 -8.54
C THR A 21 1.23 4.25 -9.03
N ASP A 22 1.14 4.59 -10.31
CA ASP A 22 -0.11 4.72 -11.07
C ASP A 22 -0.53 3.41 -11.75
N ARG A 23 0.36 2.40 -11.78
CA ARG A 23 0.09 1.10 -12.41
C ARG A 23 -0.71 0.20 -11.50
N CYS A 24 -1.64 -0.54 -12.10
CA CYS A 24 -2.42 -1.59 -11.44
C CYS A 24 -2.50 -2.80 -12.36
N ASP A 25 -2.53 -4.01 -11.81
CA ASP A 25 -2.80 -5.25 -12.53
C ASP A 25 -4.30 -5.51 -12.75
N PHE A 26 -5.18 -4.74 -12.09
CA PHE A 26 -6.62 -4.72 -12.36
C PHE A 26 -7.04 -3.49 -13.18
N ARG A 27 -8.28 -3.49 -13.68
CA ARG A 27 -8.92 -2.38 -14.41
C ARG A 27 -10.33 -2.15 -13.91
N CYS A 28 -10.47 -1.91 -12.62
CA CYS A 28 -11.78 -1.78 -11.99
C CYS A 28 -12.61 -0.66 -12.63
N VAL A 29 -13.85 -0.96 -13.01
CA VAL A 29 -14.73 -0.07 -13.80
C VAL A 29 -14.94 1.31 -13.16
N TYR A 30 -14.92 1.40 -11.83
CA TYR A 30 -15.12 2.64 -11.06
C TYR A 30 -13.83 3.40 -10.75
N CYS A 31 -12.67 2.81 -11.02
CA CYS A 31 -11.37 3.34 -10.62
C CYS A 31 -10.53 3.72 -11.83
N MET A 32 -10.44 2.83 -12.83
CA MET A 32 -9.48 2.96 -13.91
C MET A 32 -10.11 2.64 -15.26
N SER A 33 -9.84 3.49 -16.26
CA SER A 33 -10.21 3.19 -17.65
C SER A 33 -9.52 1.90 -18.10
N GLU A 34 -10.18 1.16 -18.99
CA GLU A 34 -9.62 -0.08 -19.53
C GLU A 34 -8.33 0.19 -20.31
N ASN A 35 -8.36 1.21 -21.18
CA ASN A 35 -7.22 1.75 -21.88
C ASN A 35 -6.67 2.95 -21.10
N MET A 36 -5.56 2.76 -20.41
CA MET A 36 -4.92 3.78 -19.57
C MET A 36 -3.54 4.14 -20.12
N THR A 37 -3.25 5.44 -20.20
CA THR A 37 -1.90 5.94 -20.47
C THR A 37 -1.20 6.18 -19.13
N PHE A 38 -0.29 5.28 -18.77
CA PHE A 38 0.50 5.43 -17.55
C PHE A 38 1.55 6.53 -17.68
N LEU A 39 1.86 7.15 -16.56
CA LEU A 39 2.94 8.12 -16.46
C LEU A 39 4.26 7.47 -16.91
N PRO A 40 5.09 8.23 -17.65
CA PRO A 40 6.48 7.86 -17.88
C PRO A 40 7.17 7.59 -16.55
N LYS A 41 8.00 6.55 -16.48
CA LYS A 41 8.68 6.18 -15.21
C LYS A 41 9.45 7.33 -14.57
N LYS A 42 10.00 8.25 -15.38
CA LYS A 42 10.75 9.44 -14.94
C LYS A 42 9.90 10.48 -14.19
N GLU A 43 8.58 10.41 -14.26
CA GLU A 43 7.66 11.33 -13.59
C GLU A 43 7.16 10.79 -12.24
N LEU A 44 7.49 9.53 -11.91
CA LEU A 44 7.25 8.95 -10.61
C LEU A 44 8.48 9.15 -9.72
N LEU A 45 8.24 9.53 -8.45
CA LEU A 45 9.31 9.54 -7.45
C LEU A 45 9.99 8.19 -7.37
N THR A 46 11.32 8.15 -7.33
CA THR A 46 12.09 6.93 -7.11
C THR A 46 11.82 6.35 -5.71
N LEU A 47 12.25 5.12 -5.44
CA LEU A 47 12.02 4.53 -4.11
C LEU A 47 12.84 5.26 -3.04
N GLU A 48 14.02 5.75 -3.43
CA GLU A 48 14.92 6.58 -2.62
C GLU A 48 14.31 7.96 -2.33
N GLU A 49 13.67 8.58 -3.34
CA GLU A 49 12.96 9.85 -3.15
C GLU A 49 11.73 9.68 -2.23
N LEU A 50 10.98 8.59 -2.39
CA LEU A 50 9.87 8.25 -1.51
C LEU A 50 10.34 8.03 -0.07
N ASP A 51 11.44 7.29 0.12
CA ASP A 51 12.05 7.05 1.42
C ASP A 51 12.46 8.39 2.08
N ARG A 52 13.15 9.26 1.34
CA ARG A 52 13.57 10.58 1.81
C ARG A 52 12.37 11.45 2.21
N MET A 53 11.33 11.46 1.38
CA MET A 53 10.09 12.20 1.65
C MET A 53 9.40 11.68 2.91
N CYS A 54 9.18 10.36 3.01
CA CYS A 54 8.54 9.75 4.17
C CYS A 54 9.33 9.99 5.46
N SER A 55 10.65 9.85 5.41
CA SER A 55 11.53 10.13 6.55
C SER A 55 11.44 11.57 7.02
N THR A 56 11.34 12.52 6.09
CA THR A 56 11.16 13.94 6.41
C THR A 56 9.84 14.16 7.16
N PHE A 57 8.73 13.58 6.66
CA PHE A 57 7.42 13.67 7.32
C PHE A 57 7.39 13.00 8.69
N ILE A 58 8.06 11.84 8.85
CA ILE A 58 8.21 11.18 10.14
C ILE A 58 8.96 12.10 11.12
N GLY A 59 10.03 12.75 10.66
CA GLY A 59 10.75 13.76 11.44
C GLY A 59 9.90 14.96 11.87
N LEU A 60 8.81 15.24 11.15
CA LEU A 60 7.84 16.31 11.45
C LEU A 60 6.62 15.82 12.26
N GLY A 61 6.63 14.57 12.73
CA GLY A 61 5.60 14.02 13.61
C GLY A 61 4.57 13.10 12.94
N VAL A 62 4.79 12.68 11.69
CA VAL A 62 3.97 11.61 11.09
C VAL A 62 4.31 10.27 11.74
N GLU A 63 3.31 9.64 12.34
CA GLU A 63 3.47 8.37 13.05
C GLU A 63 2.92 7.17 12.26
N LYS A 64 2.19 7.42 11.17
CA LYS A 64 1.49 6.39 10.39
C LYS A 64 1.67 6.60 8.90
N LEU A 65 2.13 5.57 8.21
CA LEU A 65 2.20 5.52 6.76
C LEU A 65 1.20 4.51 6.20
N ARG A 66 0.43 4.93 5.18
CA ARG A 66 -0.35 4.02 4.34
C ARG A 66 0.17 4.03 2.92
N ILE A 67 0.67 2.89 2.47
CA ILE A 67 1.15 2.68 1.12
C ILE A 67 -0.03 2.27 0.23
N THR A 68 -0.18 2.97 -0.89
CA THR A 68 -1.28 2.85 -1.86
C THR A 68 -0.73 3.11 -3.28
N GLY A 69 -1.58 3.11 -4.30
CA GLY A 69 -1.28 3.67 -5.61
C GLY A 69 -2.41 3.36 -6.58
N GLY A 70 -2.05 2.85 -7.75
CA GLY A 70 -2.73 1.71 -8.35
C GLY A 70 -2.55 0.48 -7.45
N GLU A 71 -1.82 -0.53 -7.90
CA GLU A 71 -1.44 -1.68 -7.07
C GLU A 71 0.02 -1.53 -6.59
N PRO A 72 0.30 -1.25 -5.30
CA PRO A 72 1.66 -1.05 -4.82
C PRO A 72 2.60 -2.20 -5.13
N LEU A 73 2.11 -3.44 -5.03
CA LEU A 73 2.93 -4.65 -5.17
C LEU A 73 3.32 -4.95 -6.64
N VAL A 74 2.78 -4.22 -7.62
CA VAL A 74 3.28 -4.29 -9.01
C VAL A 74 4.49 -3.38 -9.26
N ARG A 75 4.79 -2.44 -8.34
CA ARG A 75 5.96 -1.57 -8.50
C ARG A 75 7.24 -2.39 -8.30
N LYS A 76 8.07 -2.46 -9.34
CA LYS A 76 9.36 -3.18 -9.30
C LYS A 76 10.21 -2.67 -8.14
N GLY A 77 10.72 -3.61 -7.34
CA GLY A 77 11.61 -3.32 -6.22
C GLY A 77 10.93 -2.74 -4.98
N ILE A 78 9.59 -2.67 -4.93
CA ILE A 78 8.87 -2.01 -3.82
C ILE A 78 9.27 -2.50 -2.42
N MET A 79 9.70 -3.77 -2.29
CA MET A 79 10.17 -4.29 -1.00
C MET A 79 11.36 -3.51 -0.44
N THR A 80 12.25 -2.94 -1.26
CA THR A 80 13.37 -2.12 -0.75
C THR A 80 12.90 -0.88 -0.01
N PHE A 81 11.73 -0.35 -0.36
CA PHE A 81 11.10 0.75 0.39
C PHE A 81 10.55 0.27 1.73
N PHE A 82 9.87 -0.88 1.77
CA PHE A 82 9.39 -1.46 3.03
C PHE A 82 10.54 -1.81 3.97
N ASP A 83 11.58 -2.46 3.46
CA ASP A 83 12.81 -2.79 4.20
C ASP A 83 13.44 -1.51 4.77
N GLY A 84 13.55 -0.46 3.96
CA GLY A 84 14.02 0.85 4.38
C GLY A 84 13.22 1.40 5.56
N MET A 85 11.88 1.38 5.48
CA MET A 85 11.02 1.94 6.53
C MET A 85 11.12 1.20 7.87
N THR A 86 11.62 -0.04 7.90
CA THR A 86 11.82 -0.83 9.13
C THR A 86 12.62 -0.07 10.18
N ARG A 87 13.64 0.70 9.79
CA ARG A 87 14.46 1.50 10.72
C ARG A 87 13.63 2.49 11.56
N HIS A 88 12.54 3.03 11.00
CA HIS A 88 11.66 3.97 11.70
C HIS A 88 10.69 3.24 12.63
N LEU A 89 10.29 2.02 12.27
CA LEU A 89 9.50 1.15 13.14
C LEU A 89 10.34 0.72 14.36
N GLU A 90 11.58 0.29 14.14
CA GLU A 90 12.52 -0.12 15.19
C GLU A 90 12.89 1.04 16.13
N ALA A 91 13.10 2.23 15.58
CA ALA A 91 13.34 3.44 16.36
C ALA A 91 12.10 3.94 17.13
N GLY A 92 10.90 3.41 16.85
CA GLY A 92 9.64 3.84 17.43
C GLY A 92 9.14 5.21 16.95
N THR A 93 9.80 5.80 15.94
CA THR A 93 9.39 7.07 15.32
C THR A 93 8.20 6.89 14.38
N LEU A 94 8.09 5.71 13.76
CA LEU A 94 6.92 5.26 13.03
C LEU A 94 6.18 4.22 13.87
N LYS A 95 4.91 4.47 14.17
CA LYS A 95 4.07 3.54 14.94
C LYS A 95 3.41 2.50 14.03
N GLU A 96 3.17 2.86 12.77
CA GLU A 96 2.44 1.98 11.86
C GLU A 96 2.82 2.17 10.40
N LEU A 97 3.14 1.05 9.75
CA LEU A 97 3.25 0.92 8.30
C LEU A 97 2.14 -0.04 7.83
N THR A 98 1.23 0.47 7.00
CA THR A 98 0.08 -0.28 6.46
C THR A 98 0.10 -0.27 4.94
N LEU A 99 -0.31 -1.38 4.32
CA LEU A 99 -0.50 -1.49 2.88
C LEU A 99 -2.00 -1.54 2.53
N THR A 100 -2.40 -0.82 1.49
CA THR A 100 -3.68 -1.05 0.79
C THR A 100 -3.40 -1.65 -0.58
N THR A 101 -4.00 -2.81 -0.85
CA THR A 101 -3.75 -3.64 -2.05
C THR A 101 -5.04 -4.30 -2.51
N ASN A 102 -5.13 -4.70 -3.77
CA ASN A 102 -6.19 -5.58 -4.27
C ASN A 102 -5.97 -7.05 -3.88
N GLY A 103 -4.82 -7.39 -3.29
CA GLY A 103 -4.49 -8.70 -2.75
C GLY A 103 -3.92 -9.71 -3.76
N SER A 104 -3.89 -9.39 -5.06
CA SER A 104 -3.47 -10.31 -6.13
C SER A 104 -2.01 -10.81 -6.00
N GLN A 105 -1.16 -9.99 -5.38
CA GLN A 105 0.28 -10.23 -5.22
C GLN A 105 0.65 -10.70 -3.80
N LEU A 106 -0.30 -10.81 -2.87
CA LEU A 106 0.01 -11.14 -1.48
C LEU A 106 0.54 -12.56 -1.30
N GLU A 107 0.13 -13.50 -2.16
CA GLU A 107 0.69 -14.87 -2.17
C GLU A 107 2.22 -14.86 -2.34
N LYS A 108 2.76 -13.84 -3.03
CA LYS A 108 4.20 -13.67 -3.25
C LYS A 108 4.89 -12.88 -2.15
N TYR A 109 4.25 -11.85 -1.59
CA TYR A 109 4.91 -10.84 -0.74
C TYR A 109 4.49 -10.84 0.72
N ALA A 110 3.50 -11.64 1.14
CA ALA A 110 2.97 -11.58 2.51
C ALA A 110 4.04 -11.80 3.59
N ASP A 111 4.90 -12.81 3.42
CA ASP A 111 5.97 -13.13 4.38
C ASP A 111 7.00 -11.99 4.45
N ASP A 112 7.44 -11.47 3.30
CA ASP A 112 8.41 -10.37 3.24
C ASP A 112 7.84 -9.08 3.86
N LEU A 113 6.56 -8.78 3.62
CA LEU A 113 5.88 -7.63 4.23
C LEU A 113 5.84 -7.75 5.75
N PHE A 114 5.51 -8.94 6.28
CA PHE A 114 5.50 -9.18 7.71
C PHE A 114 6.91 -9.05 8.31
N ALA A 115 7.92 -9.60 7.63
CA ALA A 115 9.32 -9.47 8.02
C ALA A 115 9.77 -8.00 8.07
N ALA A 116 9.35 -7.18 7.10
CA ALA A 116 9.60 -5.74 7.04
C ALA A 116 8.78 -4.89 8.05
N GLY A 117 8.15 -5.53 9.04
CA GLY A 117 7.45 -4.83 10.11
C GLY A 117 6.00 -4.42 9.78
N VAL A 118 5.47 -4.73 8.60
CA VAL A 118 4.05 -4.54 8.30
C VAL A 118 3.24 -5.48 9.19
N ARG A 119 2.19 -4.96 9.83
CA ARG A 119 1.31 -5.74 10.71
C ARG A 119 -0.13 -5.80 10.24
N ARG A 120 -0.52 -4.92 9.32
CA ARG A 120 -1.88 -4.81 8.81
C ARG A 120 -1.89 -4.52 7.32
N VAL A 121 -2.77 -5.22 6.62
CA VAL A 121 -3.09 -4.98 5.22
C VAL A 121 -4.58 -4.71 5.06
N ASN A 122 -4.92 -3.75 4.22
CA ASN A 122 -6.29 -3.46 3.81
C ASN A 122 -6.46 -3.99 2.39
N ILE A 123 -7.30 -5.01 2.21
CA ILE A 123 -7.53 -5.65 0.92
C ILE A 123 -8.85 -5.13 0.35
N SER A 124 -8.81 -4.57 -0.85
CA SER A 124 -10.02 -4.19 -1.60
C SER A 124 -10.60 -5.40 -2.29
N LEU A 125 -11.82 -5.80 -1.90
CA LEU A 125 -12.52 -6.96 -2.43
C LEU A 125 -14.03 -6.66 -2.47
N ASP A 126 -14.50 -6.19 -3.63
CA ASP A 126 -15.85 -5.63 -3.78
C ASP A 126 -16.97 -6.69 -3.80
N THR A 127 -16.62 -7.96 -4.06
CA THR A 127 -17.58 -9.06 -4.08
C THR A 127 -16.89 -10.43 -4.00
N LEU A 128 -17.61 -11.42 -3.46
CA LEU A 128 -17.21 -12.84 -3.45
C LEU A 128 -17.87 -13.65 -4.58
N ASP A 129 -18.70 -13.02 -5.40
CA ASP A 129 -19.23 -13.64 -6.62
C ASP A 129 -18.18 -13.52 -7.72
N GLU A 130 -17.69 -14.66 -8.23
CA GLU A 130 -16.57 -14.67 -9.18
C GLU A 130 -16.90 -13.97 -10.50
N LYS A 131 -18.13 -14.10 -11.00
CA LYS A 131 -18.56 -13.45 -12.24
C LYS A 131 -18.62 -11.94 -12.04
N LYS A 132 -19.30 -11.49 -10.99
CA LYS A 132 -19.40 -10.06 -10.64
C LYS A 132 -18.03 -9.46 -10.34
N PHE A 133 -17.13 -10.22 -9.73
CA PHE A 133 -15.76 -9.79 -9.48
C PHE A 133 -15.01 -9.54 -10.80
N ALA A 134 -15.12 -10.47 -11.75
CA ALA A 134 -14.55 -10.31 -13.09
C ALA A 134 -15.18 -9.11 -13.82
N ASP A 135 -16.50 -8.94 -13.76
CA ASP A 135 -17.20 -7.80 -14.38
C ASP A 135 -16.73 -6.45 -13.79
N ILE A 136 -16.53 -6.38 -12.47
CA ILE A 136 -16.08 -5.17 -11.78
C ILE A 136 -14.61 -4.87 -12.08
N THR A 137 -13.72 -5.87 -11.94
CA THR A 137 -12.26 -5.67 -11.96
C THR A 137 -11.64 -5.80 -13.36
N ARG A 138 -12.42 -6.35 -14.31
CA ARG A 138 -12.03 -6.81 -15.65
C ARG A 138 -10.98 -7.92 -15.61
N TRP A 139 -9.75 -7.60 -15.23
CA TRP A 139 -8.60 -8.51 -15.29
C TRP A 139 -8.32 -9.23 -13.96
N GLY A 140 -9.05 -8.88 -12.91
CA GLY A 140 -8.89 -9.53 -11.61
C GLY A 140 -9.42 -10.95 -11.62
N ARG A 141 -8.78 -11.80 -10.81
CA ARG A 141 -9.25 -13.17 -10.55
C ARG A 141 -9.50 -13.39 -9.07
N LEU A 142 -10.75 -13.64 -8.70
CA LEU A 142 -11.14 -13.83 -7.31
C LEU A 142 -10.33 -14.94 -6.61
N PRO A 143 -10.11 -16.14 -7.21
CA PRO A 143 -9.31 -17.18 -6.57
C PRO A 143 -7.88 -16.76 -6.23
N GLN A 144 -7.28 -15.87 -7.03
CA GLN A 144 -5.95 -15.34 -6.76
C GLN A 144 -5.95 -14.40 -5.55
N VAL A 145 -6.94 -13.53 -5.43
CA VAL A 145 -7.08 -12.64 -4.27
C VAL A 145 -7.31 -13.45 -2.99
N LEU A 146 -8.15 -14.49 -3.04
CA LEU A 146 -8.41 -15.35 -1.89
C LEU A 146 -7.13 -16.09 -1.42
N ARG A 147 -6.33 -16.63 -2.34
CA ARG A 147 -5.00 -17.18 -1.97
C ARG A 147 -4.08 -16.12 -1.36
N GLY A 148 -4.14 -14.89 -1.85
CA GLY A 148 -3.43 -13.76 -1.26
C GLY A 148 -3.88 -13.43 0.16
N VAL A 149 -5.20 -13.49 0.44
CA VAL A 149 -5.77 -13.35 1.79
C VAL A 149 -5.25 -14.46 2.70
N ASP A 150 -5.30 -15.72 2.25
CA ASP A 150 -4.81 -16.87 3.02
C ASP A 150 -3.31 -16.74 3.35
N ALA A 151 -2.50 -16.34 2.37
CA ALA A 151 -1.07 -16.08 2.57
C ALA A 151 -0.82 -14.96 3.58
N ALA A 152 -1.57 -13.85 3.51
CA ALA A 152 -1.45 -12.76 4.46
C ALA A 152 -1.81 -13.20 5.89
N LEU A 153 -2.89 -13.96 6.07
CA LEU A 153 -3.28 -14.51 7.36
C LEU A 153 -2.21 -15.47 7.90
N LYS A 154 -1.68 -16.35 7.04
CA LYS A 154 -0.62 -17.31 7.40
C LYS A 154 0.68 -16.62 7.83
N ALA A 155 1.06 -15.53 7.16
CA ALA A 155 2.21 -14.71 7.53
C ALA A 155 2.03 -13.97 8.87
N GLY A 156 0.81 -13.93 9.42
CA GLY A 156 0.48 -13.23 10.67
C GLY A 156 0.02 -11.77 10.46
N LEU A 157 -0.25 -11.35 9.22
CA LEU A 157 -0.79 -10.03 8.93
C LEU A 157 -2.26 -9.95 9.37
N LYS A 158 -2.63 -8.85 10.03
CA LYS A 158 -4.04 -8.53 10.27
C LYS A 158 -4.66 -8.07 8.95
N VAL A 159 -5.65 -8.82 8.48
CA VAL A 159 -6.38 -8.51 7.24
C VAL A 159 -7.65 -7.74 7.56
N LYS A 160 -7.84 -6.60 6.90
CA LYS A 160 -9.11 -5.88 6.84
C LYS A 160 -9.61 -5.87 5.40
N ILE A 161 -10.85 -6.27 5.16
CA ILE A 161 -11.49 -6.13 3.85
C ILE A 161 -12.14 -4.74 3.74
N ASN A 162 -11.95 -4.08 2.60
CA ASN A 162 -12.79 -2.97 2.16
C ASN A 162 -13.68 -3.49 1.02
N ALA A 163 -14.98 -3.35 1.17
CA ALA A 163 -16.00 -3.72 0.20
C ALA A 163 -16.80 -2.48 -0.24
#